data_AF-A0A840L3E3-F1
#
_entry.id   AF-A0A840L3E3-F1
#
_cell.length_a   1.000
_cell.length_b   1.000
_cell.length_c   1.000
_cell.angle_alpha   90.00
_cell.angle_beta   90.00
_cell.angle_gamma   90.00
#
_symmetry.space_group_name_H-M   'P 1'
#
loop_
_entity.id
_entity.type
_entity.pdbx_description
1 polymer ?
#
loop_
_entity_poly.entity_id
_entity_poly.type
_entity_poly.pdbx_seq_one_letter_code
_entity_poly.pdbx_strand_id
1 'polypeptide(L)'
;MRPERDEHDLGFSWRARKNGVVEVLHHGRLAATLRGMEAADFLAELEAGSVQDAQQLMARITGNYKRGNERQASQHPRNRRG
;
A
#
# COMPACT_ATOMS: atom_id res chain seq x y z
N MET A 1 25.95 12.67 -13.97
CA MET A 1 24.81 11.79 -14.28
C MET A 1 23.77 11.96 -13.18
N ARG A 2 22.63 12.58 -13.49
CA ARG A 2 21.45 12.56 -12.61
C ARG A 2 20.81 11.19 -12.80
N PRO A 3 20.39 10.47 -11.74
CA PRO A 3 19.64 9.24 -11.94
C PRO A 3 18.39 9.60 -12.75
N GLU A 4 18.17 8.86 -13.83
CA GLU A 4 16.95 8.90 -14.61
C GLU A 4 15.80 8.81 -13.61
N ARG A 5 15.01 9.88 -13.49
CA ARG A 5 13.74 9.77 -12.78
C ARG A 5 12.94 8.82 -13.63
N ASP A 6 12.87 7.56 -13.20
CA ASP A 6 12.10 6.52 -13.84
C ASP A 6 10.73 7.12 -14.19
N GLU A 7 10.35 7.04 -15.46
CA GLU A 7 9.08 7.55 -16.02
C GLU A 7 7.82 6.93 -15.34
N HIS A 8 8.04 6.07 -14.36
CA HIS A 8 7.07 5.32 -13.59
C HIS A 8 6.94 5.79 -12.14
N ASP A 9 7.66 6.83 -11.71
CA ASP A 9 7.43 7.46 -10.41
C ASP A 9 6.13 8.26 -10.45
N LEU A 10 5.04 7.60 -10.06
CA LEU A 10 3.72 8.20 -9.91
C LEU A 10 3.62 9.10 -8.66
N GLY A 11 4.73 9.37 -7.97
CA GLY A 11 4.78 10.23 -6.80
C GLY A 11 4.22 9.57 -5.53
N PHE A 12 4.05 8.25 -5.53
CA PHE A 12 3.61 7.52 -4.35
C PHE A 12 4.78 7.11 -3.47
N SER A 13 4.57 7.19 -2.17
CA SER A 13 5.49 6.71 -1.14
C SER A 13 4.70 6.06 -0.02
N TRP A 14 5.34 5.17 0.73
CA TRP A 14 4.71 4.52 1.86
C TRP A 14 5.62 4.57 3.08
N ARG A 15 5.03 4.44 4.27
CA ARG A 15 5.77 4.29 5.52
C ARG A 15 5.06 3.33 6.45
N ALA A 16 5.80 2.33 6.94
CA ALA A 16 5.33 1.46 8.01
C ALA A 16 5.56 2.11 9.37
N ARG A 17 4.55 2.00 10.25
CA ARG A 17 4.58 2.48 11.62
C ARG A 17 4.81 1.30 12.58
N LYS A 18 5.38 1.60 13.75
CA LYS A 18 5.67 0.59 14.80
C LYS A 18 4.43 -0.13 15.34
N ASN A 19 3.24 0.43 15.15
CA ASN A 19 1.96 -0.18 15.53
C ASN A 19 1.35 -1.08 14.43
N GLY A 20 2.10 -1.39 13.38
CA GLY A 20 1.62 -2.24 12.27
C GLY A 20 0.71 -1.53 11.27
N VAL A 21 0.65 -0.19 11.32
CA VAL A 21 -0.08 0.63 10.35
C VAL A 21 0.84 1.00 9.20
N VAL A 22 0.32 0.98 7.97
CA VAL A 22 1.04 1.49 6.80
C VAL A 22 0.32 2.72 6.27
N GLU A 23 1.05 3.81 6.12
CA GLU A 23 0.54 5.05 5.55
C GLU A 23 1.06 5.19 4.13
N VAL A 24 0.15 5.37 3.18
CA VAL A 24 0.46 5.61 1.77
C VAL A 24 0.25 7.10 1.48
N LEU A 25 1.25 7.72 0.88
CA LEU A 25 1.29 9.13 0.56
C LEU A 25 1.39 9.32 -0.95
N HIS A 26 0.74 10.36 -1.44
CA HIS A 26 0.85 10.83 -2.82
C HIS A 26 1.40 12.25 -2.79
N HIS A 27 2.58 12.46 -3.39
CA HIS A 27 3.32 13.72 -3.35
C HIS A 27 3.47 14.30 -1.93
N GLY A 28 3.75 13.44 -0.95
CA GLY A 28 3.92 13.81 0.46
C GLY A 28 2.63 14.08 1.25
N ARG A 29 1.45 13.94 0.62
CA ARG A 29 0.15 14.04 1.30
C ARG A 29 -0.40 12.64 1.59
N LEU A 30 -0.87 12.42 2.82
CA LEU A 30 -1.50 11.15 3.20
C LEU A 30 -2.71 10.87 2.28
N ALA A 31 -2.65 9.75 1.57
CA ALA A 31 -3.66 9.34 0.60
C ALA A 31 -4.47 8.14 1.09
N ALA A 32 -3.83 7.19 1.80
CA ALA A 32 -4.50 6.06 2.43
C ALA A 32 -3.79 5.60 3.72
N THR A 33 -4.50 4.90 4.59
CA THR A 33 -3.95 4.28 5.80
C THR A 33 -4.45 2.84 5.89
N LEU A 34 -3.53 1.89 5.76
CA LEU A 34 -3.78 0.45 5.79
C LEU A 34 -3.46 -0.08 7.19
N ARG A 35 -4.26 -1.03 7.67
CA ARG A 35 -4.11 -1.59 9.03
C ARG A 35 -4.31 -3.09 9.06
N GLY A 36 -3.67 -3.75 10.02
CA GLY A 36 -3.83 -5.18 10.24
C GLY A 36 -3.48 -5.97 8.98
N MET A 37 -4.44 -6.75 8.49
CA MET A 37 -4.25 -7.60 7.32
C MET A 37 -3.96 -6.83 6.04
N GLU A 38 -4.63 -5.70 5.82
CA GLU A 38 -4.43 -4.89 4.62
C GLU A 38 -3.00 -4.33 4.55
N ALA A 39 -2.45 -3.95 5.71
CA ALA A 39 -1.06 -3.54 5.79
C ALA A 39 -0.11 -4.69 5.49
N ALA A 40 -0.39 -5.89 5.98
CA ALA A 40 0.44 -7.07 5.73
C ALA A 40 0.40 -7.51 4.26
N ASP A 41 -0.78 -7.56 3.65
CA ASP A 41 -0.96 -7.95 2.24
C ASP A 41 -0.29 -6.92 1.32
N PHE A 42 -0.45 -5.63 1.61
CA PHE A 42 0.22 -4.56 0.87
C PHE A 42 1.74 -4.68 0.93
N LEU A 43 2.31 -4.95 2.12
CA LEU A 43 3.76 -5.14 2.26
C LEU A 43 4.25 -6.39 1.52
N ALA A 44 3.48 -7.48 1.54
CA ALA A 44 3.83 -8.70 0.80
C ALA A 44 3.82 -8.48 -0.72
N GLU A 45 2.85 -7.74 -1.25
CA GLU A 45 2.81 -7.36 -2.67
C GLU A 45 3.94 -6.40 -3.04
N LEU A 46 4.31 -5.46 -2.16
CA LEU A 46 5.47 -4.59 -2.36
C LEU A 46 6.80 -5.35 -2.40
N GLU A 47 6.97 -6.36 -1.52
CA GLU A 47 8.19 -7.18 -1.50
C GLU A 47 8.30 -8.10 -2.71
N ALA A 48 7.16 -8.58 -3.23
CA ALA A 48 7.12 -9.45 -4.41
C ALA A 48 7.25 -8.69 -5.74
N GLY A 49 6.93 -7.40 -5.76
CA GLY A 49 6.85 -6.58 -6.97
C GLY A 49 8.11 -5.75 -7.28
N SER A 50 8.12 -5.16 -8.47
CA SER A 50 9.09 -4.13 -8.85
C SER A 50 8.72 -2.75 -8.28
N VAL A 51 9.64 -1.78 -8.41
CA VAL A 51 9.36 -0.38 -8.06
C VAL A 51 8.20 0.18 -8.89
N GLN A 52 8.06 -0.21 -10.17
CA GLN A 52 6.91 0.19 -10.99
C GLN A 52 5.61 -0.41 -10.47
N ASP A 53 5.61 -1.69 -10.11
CA ASP A 53 4.42 -2.38 -9.58
C ASP A 53 3.99 -1.75 -8.25
N ALA A 54 4.95 -1.37 -7.40
CA ALA A 54 4.69 -0.67 -6.16
C ALA A 54 3.97 0.68 -6.39
N GLN A 55 4.39 1.45 -7.38
CA GLN A 55 3.75 2.72 -7.75
C GLN A 55 2.31 2.49 -8.24
N GLN A 56 2.10 1.51 -9.11
CA GLN A 56 0.76 1.19 -9.62
C GLN A 56 -0.17 0.63 -8.53
N LEU A 57 0.37 -0.21 -7.64
CA LEU A 57 -0.35 -0.71 -6.48
C LEU A 57 -0.83 0.45 -5.61
N MET A 58 0.07 1.35 -5.21
CA MET A 58 -0.25 2.53 -4.41
C MET A 58 -1.29 3.45 -5.08
N ALA A 59 -1.21 3.65 -6.40
CA ALA A 59 -2.23 4.37 -7.16
C ALA A 59 -3.60 3.66 -7.10
N ARG A 60 -3.63 2.33 -7.24
CA ARG A 60 -4.84 1.52 -7.21
C ARG A 60 -5.53 1.56 -5.85
N ILE A 61 -4.80 1.35 -4.75
CA ILE A 61 -5.38 1.40 -3.41
C ILE A 61 -5.87 2.82 -3.08
N THR A 62 -5.10 3.87 -3.36
CA THR A 62 -5.53 5.25 -3.07
C THR A 62 -6.73 5.70 -3.92
N GLY A 63 -6.90 5.15 -5.13
CA GLY A 63 -8.09 5.37 -5.97
C GLY A 63 -9.33 4.57 -5.56
N ASN A 64 -9.17 3.30 -5.14
CA ASN A 64 -10.29 2.41 -4.78
C ASN A 64 -10.70 2.47 -3.30
N TYR A 65 -9.83 2.94 -2.40
CA TYR A 65 -10.07 2.88 -0.96
C TYR A 65 -11.30 3.70 -0.52
N LYS A 66 -11.70 4.73 -1.28
CA LYS A 66 -12.88 5.55 -0.98
C LYS A 66 -14.22 4.80 -1.02
N ARG A 67 -14.31 3.56 -1.54
CA ARG A 67 -15.59 2.85 -1.68
C ARG A 67 -15.63 1.42 -1.13
N GLY A 68 -14.50 0.82 -0.77
CA GLY A 68 -14.36 -0.64 -0.88
C GLY A 68 -14.57 -1.50 0.37
N ASN A 69 -13.93 -1.23 1.51
CA ASN A 69 -13.32 -2.39 2.18
C ASN A 69 -13.51 -2.58 3.69
N GLU A 70 -14.61 -2.11 4.28
CA GLU A 70 -14.94 -2.44 5.68
C GLU A 70 -15.13 -3.96 5.95
N ARG A 71 -15.12 -4.84 4.93
CA ARG A 71 -15.51 -6.25 5.05
C ARG A 71 -14.46 -7.32 4.71
N GLN A 72 -13.34 -7.02 4.02
CA GLN A 72 -12.42 -8.09 3.55
C GLN A 72 -11.39 -8.58 4.58
N ALA A 73 -11.13 -7.84 5.66
CA ALA A 73 -10.22 -8.32 6.72
C ALA A 73 -10.75 -9.57 7.46
N SER A 74 -12.06 -9.88 7.38
CA SER A 74 -12.66 -11.04 8.05
C SER A 74 -12.57 -12.37 7.30
N GLN A 75 -12.11 -12.41 6.04
CA GLN A 75 -12.16 -13.64 5.21
C GLN A 75 -10.81 -14.22 4.80
N HIS A 76 -9.68 -13.68 5.24
CA HIS A 76 -8.40 -14.34 4.96
C HIS A 76 -8.18 -15.54 5.88
N PRO A 77 -7.71 -16.70 5.37
CA PRO A 77 -7.42 -17.89 6.17
C PRO A 77 -6.38 -17.69 7.29
N ARG A 78 -5.69 -16.53 7.33
CA ARG A 78 -4.74 -16.16 8.39
C ARG A 78 -5.37 -15.42 9.58
N ASN A 79 -6.61 -14.91 9.44
CA ASN A 79 -7.31 -14.19 10.52
C ASN A 79 -8.23 -15.10 11.36
N ARG A 80 -8.17 -16.42 11.17
CA ARG A 80 -9.02 -17.42 11.83
C ARG A 80 -8.32 -18.13 13.01
N ARG A 81 -7.35 -17.48 13.66
CA ARG A 81 -6.72 -17.98 14.89
C ARG A 81 -6.71 -16.88 15.94
N GLY A 82 -7.65 -16.99 16.86
CA GLY A 82 -7.91 -16.13 18.01
C GLY A 82 -9.26 -16.51 18.58
#